data_AF-A0A9P3Q3W2-F1
#
_entry.id   AF-A0A9P3Q3W2-F1
#
_cell.length_a   1.000
_cell.length_b   1.000
_cell.length_c   1.000
_cell.angle_alpha   90.00
_cell.angle_beta   90.00
_cell.angle_gamma   90.00
#
_symmetry.space_group_name_H-M   'P 1'
#
loop_
_entity.id
_entity.type
_entity.pdbx_description
1 polymer ?
#
loop_
_entity_poly.entity_id
_entity_poly.type
_entity_poly.pdbx_seq_one_letter_code
_entity_poly.pdbx_strand_id
1 'polypeptide(L)'
;MEEGRRVPLWGIFAFGAGCVNAVAFILPFIFWAGAFYRPDRSPELVRLINDMTWLEFLMFFPTFSMQLFCVAMAGFTQRQGPKVFPRWFLYLNLWMATIGGTGLISIFFFSGPFAWNGIVGFWLPVGSYVPFLIVTFVQFYKAIVAEKYCYESTDSPASVGTAA
;
A
#
# COMPACT_ATOMS: atom_id res chain seq x y z
N MET A 1 -0.66 20.86 5.77
CA MET A 1 0.31 19.74 5.77
C MET A 1 1.42 20.09 6.76
N GLU A 2 1.73 19.22 7.73
CA GLU A 2 2.78 19.32 8.79
C GLU A 2 3.55 20.68 8.97
N GLU A 3 2.87 21.79 9.23
CA GLU A 3 3.54 23.07 9.51
C GLU A 3 4.02 23.06 10.97
N GLY A 4 5.27 22.64 11.16
CA GLY A 4 5.93 22.56 12.47
C GLY A 4 7.01 21.49 12.57
N ARG A 5 7.03 20.50 11.67
CA ARG A 5 8.15 19.56 11.51
C ARG A 5 8.88 19.94 10.22
N ARG A 6 10.15 20.35 10.31
CA ARG A 6 10.95 20.79 9.16
C ARG A 6 11.10 19.73 8.04
N VAL A 7 10.71 18.47 8.30
CA VAL A 7 10.78 17.35 7.37
C VAL A 7 9.53 16.46 7.44
N PRO A 8 8.88 16.13 6.31
CA PRO A 8 7.71 15.25 6.26
C PRO A 8 8.13 13.78 6.36
N LEU A 9 8.58 13.34 7.56
CA LEU A 9 9.18 12.01 7.77
C LEU A 9 8.31 10.86 7.26
N TRP A 10 7.00 10.91 7.50
CA TRP A 10 6.08 9.86 7.04
C TRP A 10 5.99 9.80 5.51
N GLY A 11 6.03 10.95 4.84
CA GLY A 11 6.06 11.03 3.39
C GLY A 11 7.36 10.47 2.82
N ILE A 12 8.50 10.77 3.45
CA ILE A 12 9.81 10.26 3.03
C ILE A 12 9.87 8.72 3.18
N PHE A 13 9.42 8.18 4.31
CA PHE A 13 9.37 6.73 4.52
C PHE A 13 8.39 6.04 3.58
N ALA A 14 7.20 6.63 3.37
CA ALA A 14 6.23 6.11 2.40
C ALA A 14 6.80 6.10 0.97
N PHE A 15 7.55 7.13 0.59
CA PHE A 15 8.20 7.21 -0.71
C PHE A 15 9.29 6.13 -0.86
N GLY A 16 10.18 5.99 0.13
CA GLY A 16 11.21 4.95 0.11
C GLY A 16 10.62 3.54 0.02
N ALA A 17 9.58 3.27 0.82
CA ALA A 17 8.84 2.01 0.77
C ALA A 17 8.17 1.81 -0.61
N GLY A 18 7.58 2.86 -1.18
CA GLY A 18 6.98 2.84 -2.52
C GLY A 18 7.97 2.49 -3.62
N CYS A 19 9.19 3.04 -3.59
CA CYS A 19 10.25 2.68 -4.53
C CYS A 19 10.63 1.20 -4.44
N VAL A 20 10.76 0.66 -3.22
CA VAL A 20 11.04 -0.77 -3.02
C VAL A 20 9.86 -1.63 -3.50
N ASN A 21 8.63 -1.23 -3.19
CA ASN A 21 7.42 -1.93 -3.64
C ASN A 21 7.35 -1.96 -5.18
N ALA A 22 7.67 -0.87 -5.87
CA ALA A 22 7.66 -0.83 -7.34
C ALA A 22 8.58 -1.91 -7.95
N VAL A 23 9.77 -2.11 -7.38
CA VAL A 23 10.69 -3.17 -7.80
C VAL A 23 10.14 -4.55 -7.43
N ALA A 24 9.65 -4.71 -6.20
CA ALA A 24 9.08 -5.96 -5.70
C ALA A 24 7.90 -6.46 -6.56
N PHE A 25 7.03 -5.56 -7.02
CA PHE A 25 5.90 -5.95 -7.88
C PHE A 25 6.33 -6.37 -9.29
N ILE A 26 7.51 -5.94 -9.77
CA ILE A 26 8.01 -6.29 -11.10
C ILE A 26 8.67 -7.69 -11.12
N LEU A 27 9.31 -8.08 -10.02
CA LEU A 27 10.08 -9.33 -9.94
C LEU A 27 9.26 -10.61 -10.26
N PRO A 28 8.01 -10.78 -9.79
CA PRO A 28 7.20 -11.94 -10.16
C PRO A 28 6.99 -12.07 -11.67
N PHE A 29 6.78 -10.94 -12.36
CA PHE A 29 6.61 -10.95 -13.81
C PHE A 29 7.89 -11.38 -14.53
N ILE A 30 9.05 -11.01 -14.01
CA ILE A 30 10.35 -11.44 -14.55
C ILE A 30 10.53 -12.96 -14.37
N PHE A 31 10.25 -13.48 -13.17
CA PHE A 31 10.40 -14.91 -12.89
C PHE A 31 9.40 -15.77 -13.66
N TRP A 32 8.13 -15.38 -13.71
CA TRP A 32 7.13 -16.08 -14.52
C TRP A 32 7.41 -15.97 -16.02
N ALA A 33 7.86 -14.82 -16.53
CA ALA A 33 8.30 -14.73 -17.92
C ALA A 33 9.39 -15.77 -18.22
N GLY A 34 10.38 -15.91 -17.33
CA GLY A 34 11.41 -16.95 -17.45
C GLY A 34 10.89 -18.38 -17.33
N ALA A 35 9.84 -18.62 -16.53
CA ALA A 35 9.20 -19.92 -16.39
C ALA A 35 8.47 -20.36 -17.67
N PHE A 36 7.75 -19.43 -18.31
CA PHE A 36 6.88 -19.71 -19.45
C PHE A 36 7.50 -19.41 -20.82
N TYR A 37 8.69 -18.82 -20.87
CA TYR A 37 9.37 -18.47 -22.13
C TYR A 37 9.61 -19.69 -23.04
N ARG A 38 9.82 -20.88 -22.47
CA ARG A 38 10.02 -22.13 -23.19
C ARG A 38 8.90 -23.12 -22.88
N PRO A 39 8.08 -23.52 -23.87
CA PRO A 39 6.93 -24.40 -23.64
C PRO A 39 7.33 -25.86 -23.37
N ASP A 40 8.54 -26.26 -23.73
CA ASP A 40 9.10 -27.62 -23.60
C ASP A 40 9.74 -27.91 -22.23
N ARG A 41 9.60 -27.00 -21.24
CA ARG A 41 10.13 -27.23 -19.89
C ARG A 41 9.41 -28.35 -19.15
N SER A 42 10.17 -29.06 -18.30
CA SER A 42 9.57 -30.01 -17.38
C SER A 42 8.61 -29.32 -16.42
N PRO A 43 7.46 -29.93 -16.08
CA PRO A 43 6.49 -29.36 -15.16
C PRO A 43 7.07 -29.06 -13.76
N GLU A 44 8.04 -29.85 -13.33
CA GLU A 44 8.72 -29.69 -12.03
C GLU A 44 9.50 -28.38 -11.94
N LEU A 45 10.17 -27.97 -13.02
CA LEU A 45 10.88 -26.69 -13.08
C LEU A 45 9.92 -25.49 -13.08
N VAL A 46 8.79 -25.61 -13.79
CA VAL A 46 7.76 -24.58 -13.79
C VAL A 46 7.17 -24.42 -12.39
N ARG A 47 6.89 -25.55 -11.71
CA ARG A 47 6.39 -25.55 -10.33
C ARG A 47 7.39 -24.92 -9.36
N LEU A 48 8.66 -25.29 -9.42
CA LEU A 48 9.71 -24.70 -8.58
C LEU A 48 9.76 -23.18 -8.72
N ILE A 49 9.73 -22.67 -9.95
CA ILE A 49 9.76 -21.21 -10.17
C ILE A 49 8.44 -20.57 -9.72
N ASN A 50 7.30 -21.23 -9.92
CA ASN A 50 6.02 -20.72 -9.47
C ASN A 50 5.95 -20.58 -7.94
N ASP A 51 6.33 -21.64 -7.21
CA ASP A 51 6.39 -21.65 -5.75
C ASP A 51 7.36 -20.56 -5.24
N MET A 52 8.56 -20.47 -5.84
CA MET A 52 9.56 -19.45 -5.47
C MET A 52 9.05 -18.03 -5.72
N THR A 53 8.38 -17.80 -6.84
CA THR A 53 7.83 -16.48 -7.21
C THR A 53 6.75 -16.04 -6.23
N TRP A 54 5.86 -16.96 -5.84
CA TRP A 54 4.83 -16.62 -4.86
C TRP A 54 5.40 -16.38 -3.47
N LEU A 55 6.38 -17.18 -3.03
CA LEU A 55 7.06 -16.96 -1.76
C LEU A 55 7.82 -15.63 -1.73
N GLU A 56 8.53 -15.30 -2.81
CA GLU A 56 9.20 -14.02 -2.97
C GLU A 56 8.22 -12.84 -2.89
N PHE A 57 7.09 -12.92 -3.60
CA PHE A 57 6.04 -11.91 -3.52
C PHE A 57 5.53 -11.68 -2.08
N LEU A 58 5.34 -12.76 -1.30
CA LEU A 58 4.92 -12.68 0.09
C LEU A 58 6.01 -12.10 1.01
N MET A 59 7.29 -12.32 0.70
CA MET A 59 8.42 -11.82 1.49
C MET A 59 8.58 -10.30 1.42
N PHE A 60 8.07 -9.64 0.36
CA PHE A 60 8.07 -8.18 0.25
C PHE A 60 6.96 -7.48 1.04
N PHE A 61 6.08 -8.24 1.71
CA PHE A 61 4.99 -7.64 2.46
C PHE A 61 5.41 -6.58 3.52
N PRO A 62 6.56 -6.67 4.22
CA PRO A 62 6.97 -5.66 5.20
C PRO A 62 7.09 -4.23 4.61
N THR A 63 7.55 -4.09 3.37
CA THR A 63 7.68 -2.76 2.74
C THR A 63 6.31 -2.21 2.35
N PHE A 64 5.38 -3.08 1.96
CA PHE A 64 3.99 -2.72 1.76
C PHE A 64 3.31 -2.29 3.08
N SER A 65 3.48 -3.07 4.17
CA SER A 65 3.02 -2.70 5.51
C SER A 65 3.56 -1.36 5.97
N MET A 66 4.84 -1.08 5.71
CA MET A 66 5.47 0.20 6.07
C MET A 66 4.78 1.37 5.37
N GLN A 67 4.43 1.23 4.08
CA GLN A 67 3.74 2.27 3.35
C GLN A 67 2.34 2.55 3.91
N LEU A 68 1.58 1.50 4.21
CA LEU A 68 0.25 1.62 4.84
C LEU A 68 0.33 2.24 6.24
N PHE A 69 1.31 1.82 7.04
CA PHE A 69 1.58 2.39 8.35
C PHE A 69 1.90 3.88 8.25
N CYS A 70 2.75 4.28 7.30
CA CYS A 70 3.08 5.69 7.08
C CYS A 70 1.86 6.52 6.69
N VAL A 71 0.96 6.02 5.84
CA VAL A 71 -0.30 6.69 5.48
C VAL A 71 -1.18 6.88 6.71
N ALA A 72 -1.36 5.83 7.52
CA ALA A 72 -2.14 5.90 8.76
C ALA A 72 -1.55 6.93 9.73
N MET A 73 -0.24 6.87 9.95
CA MET A 73 0.47 7.77 10.87
C MET A 73 0.45 9.22 10.39
N ALA A 74 0.64 9.47 9.10
CA ALA A 74 0.52 10.81 8.52
C ALA A 74 -0.86 11.43 8.82
N GLY A 75 -1.93 10.64 8.70
CA GLY A 75 -3.28 11.07 9.05
C GLY A 75 -3.49 11.29 10.55
N PHE A 76 -2.95 10.42 11.41
CA PHE A 76 -3.10 10.54 12.87
C PHE A 76 -2.24 11.66 13.48
N THR A 77 -1.06 11.93 12.92
CA THR A 77 -0.17 13.00 13.38
C THR A 77 -0.48 14.34 12.71
N GLN A 78 -1.47 14.42 11.82
CA GLN A 78 -1.92 15.67 11.23
C GLN A 78 -2.49 16.60 12.31
N ARG A 79 -1.79 17.72 12.57
CA ARG A 79 -2.21 18.72 13.58
C ARG A 79 -2.93 19.93 13.00
N GLN A 80 -2.79 20.18 11.70
CA GLN A 80 -3.26 21.41 11.06
C GLN A 80 -3.93 21.13 9.71
N GLY A 81 -4.85 22.03 9.35
CA GLY A 81 -5.66 21.94 8.14
C GLY A 81 -6.83 20.96 8.25
N PRO A 82 -7.68 20.90 7.21
CA PRO A 82 -8.77 19.93 7.14
C PRO A 82 -8.23 18.51 7.11
N LYS A 83 -8.92 17.58 7.79
CA LYS A 83 -8.54 16.16 7.81
C LYS A 83 -8.68 15.58 6.40
N VAL A 84 -7.56 15.14 5.82
CA VAL A 84 -7.52 14.63 4.43
C VAL A 84 -8.27 13.30 4.32
N PHE A 85 -8.07 12.41 5.29
CA PHE A 85 -8.71 11.09 5.33
C PHE A 85 -9.58 10.93 6.58
N PRO A 86 -10.70 10.20 6.50
CA PRO A 86 -11.50 9.87 7.67
C PRO A 86 -10.78 8.85 8.56
N ARG A 87 -11.03 8.89 9.88
CA ARG A 87 -10.31 8.05 10.86
C ARG A 87 -10.46 6.54 10.61
N TRP A 88 -11.62 6.09 10.16
CA TRP A 88 -11.85 4.67 9.85
C TRP A 88 -10.91 4.15 8.76
N PHE A 89 -10.56 5.00 7.77
CA PHE A 89 -9.64 4.63 6.70
C PHE A 89 -8.21 4.48 7.23
N LEU A 90 -7.82 5.31 8.21
CA LEU A 90 -6.52 5.18 8.87
C LEU A 90 -6.43 3.88 9.67
N TYR A 91 -7.50 3.50 10.39
CA TYR A 91 -7.57 2.20 11.07
C TYR A 91 -7.56 1.03 10.07
N LEU A 92 -8.23 1.16 8.93
CA LEU A 92 -8.21 0.16 7.86
C LEU A 92 -6.79 -0.03 7.31
N ASN A 93 -6.01 1.05 7.12
CA ASN A 93 -4.61 0.96 6.69
C ASN A 93 -3.76 0.20 7.72
N LEU A 94 -3.93 0.46 9.02
CA LEU A 94 -3.23 -0.29 10.08
C LEU A 94 -3.62 -1.78 10.08
N TRP A 95 -4.90 -2.09 9.90
CA TRP A 95 -5.38 -3.47 9.81
C TRP A 95 -4.83 -4.20 8.58
N MET A 96 -4.77 -3.54 7.43
CA MET A 96 -4.14 -4.10 6.23
C MET A 96 -2.63 -4.29 6.40
N ALA A 97 -1.96 -3.38 7.12
CA ALA A 97 -0.54 -3.49 7.40
C ALA A 97 -0.21 -4.72 8.28
N THR A 98 -1.14 -5.17 9.14
CA THR A 98 -0.95 -6.39 9.94
C THR A 98 -1.34 -7.64 9.18
N ILE A 99 -2.40 -7.59 8.36
CA ILE A 99 -2.97 -8.78 7.74
C ILE A 99 -2.03 -9.49 6.79
N GLY A 100 -1.35 -8.81 5.88
CA GLY A 100 -0.44 -9.57 5.00
C GLY A 100 0.83 -10.03 5.70
N GLY A 101 1.02 -9.69 6.99
CA GLY A 101 1.95 -10.38 7.86
C GLY A 101 1.70 -11.89 7.92
N THR A 102 0.47 -12.35 7.65
CA THR A 102 0.15 -13.79 7.57
C THR A 102 0.84 -14.48 6.39
N GLY A 103 1.16 -13.74 5.32
CA GLY A 103 1.92 -14.28 4.18
C GLY A 103 3.37 -14.63 4.52
N LEU A 104 4.00 -13.88 5.42
CA LEU A 104 5.37 -14.16 5.89
C LEU A 104 5.45 -15.48 6.67
N ILE A 105 4.39 -15.83 7.39
CA ILE A 105 4.30 -17.07 8.15
C ILE A 105 4.32 -18.29 7.19
N SER A 106 3.85 -18.13 5.94
CA SER A 106 3.78 -19.21 4.96
C SER A 106 5.11 -19.86 4.60
N ILE A 107 6.23 -19.18 4.85
CA ILE A 107 7.57 -19.73 4.62
C ILE A 107 7.83 -20.96 5.52
N PHE A 108 7.16 -21.05 6.67
CA PHE A 108 7.32 -22.15 7.62
C PHE A 108 6.37 -23.33 7.35
N PHE A 109 5.43 -23.19 6.42
CA PHE A 109 4.37 -24.18 6.16
C PHE A 109 4.40 -24.65 4.71
N PHE A 110 4.63 -25.95 4.53
CA PHE A 110 4.69 -26.57 3.20
C PHE A 110 3.34 -27.13 2.72
N SER A 111 2.36 -27.22 3.60
CA SER A 111 0.99 -27.65 3.28
C SER A 111 -0.02 -27.13 4.31
N GLY A 112 -1.30 -27.20 3.97
CA GLY A 112 -2.39 -26.77 4.85
C GLY A 112 -2.72 -25.28 4.76
N PRO A 113 -3.53 -24.74 5.69
CA PRO A 113 -4.12 -23.40 5.57
C PRO A 113 -3.10 -22.26 5.65
N PHE A 114 -1.94 -22.50 6.26
CA PHE A 114 -0.87 -21.52 6.41
C PHE A 114 0.16 -21.56 5.27
N ALA A 115 0.14 -22.58 4.42
CA ALA A 115 1.04 -22.64 3.26
C ALA A 115 0.81 -21.47 2.31
N TRP A 116 1.76 -21.20 1.42
CA TRP A 116 1.68 -20.07 0.50
C TRP A 116 0.44 -20.14 -0.41
N ASN A 117 -0.09 -21.33 -0.70
CA ASN A 117 -1.31 -21.52 -1.49
C ASN A 117 -2.57 -21.73 -0.62
N GLY A 118 -2.45 -21.56 0.70
CA GLY A 118 -3.49 -21.78 1.69
C GLY A 118 -4.39 -20.56 1.93
N ILE A 119 -5.46 -20.78 2.70
CA ILE A 119 -6.46 -19.74 3.02
C ILE A 119 -5.84 -18.58 3.79
N VAL A 120 -5.00 -18.87 4.79
CA VAL A 120 -4.39 -17.85 5.64
C VAL A 120 -3.15 -17.25 5.00
N GLY A 121 -2.36 -18.08 4.30
CA GLY A 121 -1.13 -17.65 3.64
C GLY A 121 -1.34 -16.73 2.44
N PHE A 122 -2.41 -16.97 1.66
CA PHE A 122 -2.64 -16.24 0.41
C PHE A 122 -4.02 -15.63 0.27
N TRP A 123 -5.07 -16.42 0.46
CA TRP A 123 -6.42 -15.94 0.17
C TRP A 123 -6.88 -14.83 1.11
N LEU A 124 -6.46 -14.86 2.38
CA LEU A 124 -6.78 -13.82 3.35
C LEU A 124 -6.07 -12.48 2.99
N PRO A 125 -4.75 -12.42 2.78
CA PRO A 125 -4.09 -11.20 2.31
C PRO A 125 -4.61 -10.70 0.96
N VAL A 126 -4.67 -11.56 -0.05
CA VAL A 126 -5.08 -11.15 -1.40
C VAL A 126 -6.57 -10.78 -1.44
N GLY A 127 -7.42 -11.58 -0.81
CA GLY A 127 -8.86 -11.36 -0.76
C GLY A 127 -9.25 -10.10 0.01
N SER A 128 -8.49 -9.72 1.04
CA SER A 128 -8.67 -8.43 1.74
C SER A 128 -8.09 -7.24 0.96
N TYR A 129 -7.04 -7.46 0.17
CA TYR A 129 -6.41 -6.41 -0.62
C TYR A 129 -7.29 -5.90 -1.76
N VAL A 130 -8.04 -6.77 -2.44
CA VAL A 130 -8.93 -6.37 -3.55
C VAL A 130 -9.98 -5.31 -3.15
N PRO A 131 -10.81 -5.51 -2.11
CA PRO A 131 -11.74 -4.47 -1.67
C PRO A 131 -11.01 -3.26 -1.09
N PHE A 132 -9.86 -3.46 -0.43
CA PHE A 132 -9.03 -2.37 0.06
C PHE A 132 -8.54 -1.45 -1.06
N LEU A 133 -8.19 -1.97 -2.23
CA LEU A 133 -7.80 -1.18 -3.40
C LEU A 133 -8.92 -0.26 -3.85
N ILE A 134 -10.15 -0.78 -3.94
CA ILE A 134 -11.33 0.01 -4.34
C ILE A 134 -11.58 1.12 -3.32
N VAL A 135 -11.56 0.79 -2.03
CA VAL A 135 -11.72 1.76 -0.95
C VAL A 135 -10.64 2.83 -1.02
N THR A 136 -9.38 2.44 -1.17
CA THR A 136 -8.25 3.36 -1.26
C THR A 136 -8.40 4.29 -2.45
N PHE A 137 -8.74 3.76 -3.63
CA PHE A 137 -9.00 4.56 -4.82
C PHE A 137 -10.07 5.63 -4.58
N VAL A 138 -11.22 5.26 -4.03
CA VAL A 138 -12.31 6.21 -3.72
C VAL A 138 -11.86 7.29 -2.74
N GLN A 139 -11.09 6.92 -1.71
CA GLN A 139 -10.66 7.85 -0.67
C GLN A 139 -9.61 8.84 -1.17
N PHE A 140 -8.67 8.37 -1.99
CA PHE A 140 -7.71 9.24 -2.66
C PHE A 140 -8.38 10.14 -3.71
N TYR A 141 -9.34 9.63 -4.48
CA TYR A 141 -10.12 10.43 -5.41
C TYR A 141 -10.85 11.58 -4.68
N LYS A 142 -11.51 11.28 -3.56
CA LYS A 142 -12.18 12.30 -2.73
C LYS A 142 -11.20 13.32 -2.17
N ALA A 143 -10.01 12.89 -1.76
CA ALA A 143 -8.97 13.80 -1.27
C ALA A 143 -8.49 14.77 -2.38
N ILE A 144 -8.23 14.26 -3.59
CA ILE A 144 -7.81 15.07 -4.74
C ILE A 144 -8.89 16.08 -5.15
N VAL A 145 -10.15 15.67 -5.14
CA VAL A 145 -11.27 16.58 -5.45
C VAL A 145 -11.42 17.67 -4.38
N ALA A 146 -11.29 17.30 -3.09
CA ALA A 146 -11.37 18.25 -1.98
C ALA A 146 -10.19 19.25 -1.95
N GLU A 147 -9.02 18.85 -2.45
CA GLU A 147 -7.82 19.68 -2.50
C GLU A 147 -8.02 20.96 -3.33
N LYS A 148 -8.76 20.87 -4.46
CA LYS A 148 -9.05 22.04 -5.32
C LYS A 148 -9.71 23.20 -4.56
N TYR A 149 -10.66 22.87 -3.68
CA TYR A 149 -11.41 23.86 -2.91
C TYR A 149 -10.61 24.49 -1.76
N CYS A 150 -9.49 23.88 -1.36
CA CYS A 150 -8.63 24.44 -0.29
C CYS A 150 -7.71 25.55 -0.80
N TYR A 151 -7.40 25.59 -2.10
CA TYR A 151 -6.52 26.60 -2.69
C TYR A 151 -7.30 27.81 -3.22
N GLU A 152 -8.51 27.62 -3.78
CA GLU A 152 -9.37 28.72 -4.27
C GLU A 152 -9.75 29.75 -3.20
N SER A 153 -9.83 29.38 -1.92
CA SER A 153 -10.17 30.32 -0.84
C SER A 153 -9.09 31.34 -0.52
N THR A 154 -7.86 31.16 -1.02
CA THR A 154 -6.71 32.03 -0.71
C THR A 154 -6.52 33.16 -1.73
N ASP A 155 -7.11 33.02 -2.93
CA ASP A 155 -7.01 33.99 -4.04
C ASP A 155 -8.22 34.93 -4.15
N SER A 156 -9.19 34.84 -3.23
CA SER A 156 -10.29 35.81 -3.20
C SER A 156 -9.76 37.13 -2.63
N PRO A 157 -9.71 38.23 -3.41
CA PRO A 157 -9.24 39.51 -2.89
C PRO A 157 -10.18 39.93 -1.76
N ALA A 158 -9.67 39.85 -0.53
CA ALA A 158 -10.33 40.42 0.63
C ALA A 158 -10.74 41.85 0.29
N SER A 159 -12.01 42.15 0.52
CA SER A 159 -12.63 43.47 0.40
C SER A 159 -11.69 44.57 0.91
N VAL A 160 -11.01 45.25 -0.01
CA VAL A 160 -10.46 46.58 0.20
C VAL A 160 -11.66 47.54 0.18
N GLY A 161 -12.15 47.88 1.36
CA GLY A 161 -13.28 48.79 1.57
C GLY A 161 -14.02 48.34 2.82
N THR A 162 -14.08 49.08 3.91
CA THR A 162 -14.16 50.54 4.04
C THR A 162 -13.56 50.97 5.38
N ALA A 163 -12.49 51.76 5.34
CA ALA A 163 -12.16 52.71 6.39
C ALA A 163 -12.41 54.11 5.81
N ALA A 164 -13.54 54.71 6.18
CA ALA A 164 -13.84 56.13 6.07
C ALA A 164 -14.94 56.45 7.08
#